data_AF-A0A7V5YZV3-F1
#
_entry.id   AF-A0A7V5YZV3-F1
#
_cell.length_a   1.000
_cell.length_b   1.000
_cell.length_c   1.000
_cell.angle_alpha   90.00
_cell.angle_beta   90.00
_cell.angle_gamma   90.00
#
_symmetry.space_group_name_H-M   'P 1'
#
loop_
_entity.id
_entity.type
_entity.pdbx_description
1 polymer ?
#
loop_
_entity_poly.entity_id
_entity_poly.type
_entity_poly.pdbx_seq_one_letter_code
_entity_poly.pdbx_strand_id
1 'polypeptide(L)'
;MFDHIRRSLRRHWPLLLAAAVLAGYWLLPISGQVVVTMGPGGQTPAYPQMRCDGEALLVTDTVPWAYVLVTVNGEASQPEKWWQGPGGTWTWQWPLPREAVAAGADISFYHDCHTGCIERGRAALSRPPTPEPAGLPTKLGVAFANPERDWHGRAAWDVELTYCRPGDQAYWSVDSLAARVYQATARGLRVLVRVAYAPGQSLPPMGDYGALSEYVGYMQRLARDERLRGVYGYIVGSGYNALDANTLAPGQAVGPAWYARLFNGYGEAPARTDNVVQAVRRANPQARVLVGPVRPWVADQGEGAAPWLDYMQCLVAALDEGARAKAAAGIALAAPDGFALQAPGRPEAPELAGRPAAEEPATDLKRAAWQGAQAGFRVYRDWLAIINAYPTTRGLPAYITSTNTYAPDDGAPPAQNYRRGWLSAALAEVEAEPQVQALVWFLDGPLGDTQWDAFSLSRRLGHVAEAADEFDALLQR
;
A
#
# COMPACT_ATOMS: atom_id res chain seq x y z
N MET A 1 24.31 39.74 -49.98
CA MET A 1 24.16 38.51 -49.16
C MET A 1 23.26 38.73 -47.93
N PHE A 2 23.47 39.80 -47.15
CA PHE A 2 22.66 40.09 -45.94
C PHE A 2 21.17 40.37 -46.20
N ASP A 3 20.80 40.99 -47.32
CA ASP A 3 19.37 41.29 -47.62
C ASP A 3 18.54 40.05 -47.96
N HIS A 4 19.17 39.00 -48.50
CA HIS A 4 18.47 37.76 -48.84
C HIS A 4 18.15 36.95 -47.57
N ILE A 5 19.09 36.96 -46.61
CA ILE A 5 18.94 36.33 -45.29
C ILE A 5 17.84 37.04 -44.50
N ARG A 6 17.79 38.38 -44.53
CA ARG A 6 16.79 39.18 -43.80
C ARG A 6 15.36 38.94 -44.31
N ARG A 7 15.16 38.81 -45.63
CA ARG A 7 13.84 38.48 -46.21
C ARG A 7 13.43 37.04 -45.92
N SER A 8 14.37 36.09 -45.96
CA SER A 8 14.10 34.69 -45.63
C SER A 8 13.74 34.52 -44.15
N LEU A 9 14.45 35.20 -43.24
CA LEU A 9 14.13 35.19 -41.81
C LEU A 9 12.73 35.78 -41.56
N ARG A 10 12.38 36.89 -42.20
CA ARG A 10 11.08 37.53 -42.01
C ARG A 10 9.91 36.68 -42.53
N ARG A 11 10.15 35.87 -43.58
CA ARG A 11 9.16 34.93 -44.13
C ARG A 11 8.97 33.69 -43.26
N HIS A 12 9.99 33.26 -42.53
CA HIS A 12 9.94 32.02 -41.73
C HIS A 12 9.86 32.29 -40.22
N TRP A 13 9.92 33.56 -39.80
CA TRP A 13 9.74 33.99 -38.42
C TRP A 13 8.49 33.40 -37.74
N PRO A 14 7.28 33.41 -38.34
CA PRO A 14 6.11 32.82 -37.67
C PRO A 14 6.23 31.29 -37.48
N LEU A 15 6.90 30.57 -38.39
CA LEU A 15 7.15 29.13 -38.26
C LEU A 15 8.19 28.85 -37.17
N LEU A 16 9.26 29.65 -37.11
CA LEU A 16 10.27 29.54 -36.06
C LEU A 16 9.70 29.88 -34.69
N LEU A 17 8.79 30.86 -34.60
CA LEU A 17 8.09 31.20 -33.36
C LEU A 17 7.17 30.06 -32.92
N ALA A 18 6.40 29.46 -33.84
CA ALA A 18 5.54 28.31 -33.55
C ALA A 18 6.36 27.09 -33.08
N ALA A 19 7.50 26.82 -33.74
CA ALA A 19 8.41 25.75 -33.34
C ALA A 19 9.05 26.01 -31.97
N ALA A 20 9.42 27.26 -31.66
CA ALA A 20 9.96 27.64 -30.36
C ALA A 20 8.91 27.53 -29.24
N VAL A 21 7.64 27.87 -29.52
CA VAL A 21 6.53 27.70 -28.57
C VAL A 21 6.22 26.21 -28.33
N LEU A 22 6.19 25.40 -29.39
CA LEU A 22 6.02 23.95 -29.27
C LEU A 22 7.18 23.30 -28.51
N ALA A 23 8.42 23.69 -28.82
CA ALA A 23 9.60 23.22 -28.11
C ALA A 23 9.56 23.67 -26.63
N GLY A 24 9.19 24.92 -26.34
CA GLY A 24 9.02 25.42 -24.97
C GLY A 24 7.93 24.68 -24.21
N TYR A 25 6.80 24.35 -24.86
CA TYR A 25 5.71 23.57 -24.26
C TYR A 25 6.15 22.14 -23.91
N TRP A 26 6.97 21.50 -24.74
CA TRP A 26 7.46 20.14 -24.51
C TRP A 26 8.72 20.07 -23.63
N LEU A 27 9.54 21.12 -23.58
CA LEU A 27 10.82 21.15 -22.84
C LEU A 27 10.71 21.80 -21.46
N LEU A 28 9.68 22.60 -21.19
CA LEU A 28 9.42 23.15 -19.86
C LEU A 28 8.50 22.18 -19.09
N PRO A 29 8.81 21.87 -17.82
CA PRO A 29 7.94 21.06 -16.97
C PRO A 29 6.76 21.91 -16.50
N ILE A 30 5.88 22.28 -17.43
CA ILE A 30 4.65 23.02 -17.11
C ILE A 30 3.61 22.00 -16.69
N SER A 31 3.50 21.76 -15.38
CA SER A 31 2.38 21.05 -14.79
C SER A 31 1.17 21.99 -14.74
N GLY A 32 0.21 21.85 -15.67
CA GLY A 32 -1.02 22.64 -15.70
C GLY A 32 -1.65 22.80 -17.10
N GLN A 33 -2.87 23.34 -17.17
CA GLN A 33 -3.52 23.69 -18.44
C GLN A 33 -3.01 25.05 -18.97
N VAL A 34 -2.51 25.07 -20.21
CA VAL A 34 -2.25 26.31 -20.96
C VAL A 34 -3.45 26.58 -21.85
N VAL A 35 -4.27 27.58 -21.49
CA VAL A 35 -5.39 28.04 -22.32
C VAL A 35 -4.91 29.21 -23.18
N VAL A 36 -4.75 29.00 -24.48
CA VAL A 36 -4.43 30.06 -25.44
C VAL A 36 -5.73 30.57 -26.07
N THR A 37 -6.22 31.72 -25.59
CA THR A 37 -7.36 32.42 -26.22
C THR A 37 -6.85 33.45 -27.23
N MET A 38 -7.25 33.30 -28.50
CA MET A 38 -7.02 34.30 -29.54
C MET A 38 -8.32 35.09 -29.79
N GLY A 39 -8.44 36.29 -29.22
CA GLY A 39 -9.58 37.20 -29.47
C GLY A 39 -9.83 38.21 -28.32
N PRO A 40 -10.53 39.33 -28.58
CA PRO A 40 -10.88 40.29 -27.54
C PRO A 40 -12.08 39.79 -26.71
N GLY A 41 -11.85 39.54 -25.42
CA GLY A 41 -12.83 39.86 -24.37
C GLY A 41 -13.89 38.83 -23.98
N GLY A 42 -13.65 37.52 -24.14
CA GLY A 42 -14.49 36.49 -23.51
C GLY A 42 -13.65 35.33 -23.01
N GLN A 43 -13.23 35.35 -21.75
CA GLN A 43 -12.64 34.16 -21.12
C GLN A 43 -13.74 33.10 -21.06
N THR A 44 -13.63 32.06 -21.90
CA THR A 44 -14.41 30.84 -21.63
C THR A 44 -13.86 30.29 -20.31
N PRO A 45 -14.67 30.23 -19.24
CA PRO A 45 -14.18 29.75 -17.96
C PRO A 45 -13.65 28.33 -18.10
N ALA A 46 -12.38 28.11 -17.73
CA ALA A 46 -11.86 26.76 -17.57
C ALA A 46 -12.55 26.12 -16.36
N TYR A 47 -13.05 24.90 -16.53
CA TYR A 47 -13.70 24.11 -15.49
C TYR A 47 -12.81 22.93 -15.05
N PRO A 48 -12.80 22.55 -13.77
CA PRO A 48 -13.64 23.10 -12.70
C PRO A 48 -13.15 24.47 -12.23
N GLN A 49 -14.07 25.30 -11.73
CA GLN A 49 -13.74 26.55 -11.05
C GLN A 49 -13.79 26.33 -9.54
N MET A 50 -12.68 26.56 -8.85
CA MET A 50 -12.58 26.45 -7.39
C MET A 50 -12.43 27.85 -6.81
N ARG A 51 -13.30 28.21 -5.86
CA ARG A 51 -13.31 29.52 -5.19
C ARG A 51 -13.53 29.35 -3.70
N CYS A 52 -12.81 30.10 -2.90
CA CYS A 52 -13.07 30.19 -1.47
C CYS A 52 -13.99 31.39 -1.20
N ASP A 53 -15.08 31.15 -0.48
CA ASP A 53 -15.99 32.17 0.03
C ASP A 53 -16.03 32.08 1.56
N GLY A 54 -15.17 32.85 2.22
CA GLY A 54 -14.92 32.72 3.65
C GLY A 54 -14.41 31.33 4.02
N GLU A 55 -15.22 30.57 4.76
CA GLU A 55 -14.93 29.21 5.22
C GLU A 55 -15.51 28.13 4.30
N ALA A 56 -16.01 28.49 3.13
CA ALA A 56 -16.58 27.55 2.18
C ALA A 56 -15.72 27.44 0.93
N LEU A 57 -15.47 26.21 0.46
CA LEU A 57 -14.99 25.94 -0.89
C LEU A 57 -16.19 25.74 -1.81
N LEU A 58 -16.26 26.54 -2.87
CA LEU A 58 -17.20 26.36 -3.96
C LEU A 58 -16.46 25.78 -5.15
N VAL A 59 -16.87 24.59 -5.60
CA VAL A 59 -16.39 24.00 -6.85
C VAL A 59 -17.52 24.00 -7.86
N THR A 60 -17.31 24.59 -9.03
CA THR A 60 -18.28 24.64 -10.12
C THR A 60 -17.74 23.87 -11.33
N ASP A 61 -18.55 23.01 -11.94
CA ASP A 61 -18.25 22.32 -13.20
C ASP A 61 -19.47 22.35 -14.14
N THR A 62 -19.28 21.92 -15.38
CA THR A 62 -20.32 21.80 -16.41
C THR A 62 -20.95 20.40 -16.47
N VAL A 63 -20.34 19.43 -15.79
CA VAL A 63 -20.83 18.05 -15.72
C VAL A 63 -21.44 17.79 -14.34
N PRO A 64 -22.67 17.26 -14.23
CA PRO A 64 -23.33 16.97 -12.96
C PRO A 64 -22.78 15.69 -12.30
N TRP A 65 -21.58 15.74 -11.74
CA TRP A 65 -21.00 14.60 -11.04
C TRP A 65 -21.79 14.22 -9.79
N ALA A 66 -22.24 12.96 -9.70
CA ALA A 66 -23.01 12.46 -8.55
C ALA A 66 -22.13 12.04 -7.36
N TYR A 67 -20.90 11.60 -7.63
CA TYR A 67 -19.98 11.04 -6.63
C TYR A 67 -18.70 11.87 -6.55
N VAL A 68 -18.83 13.05 -5.92
CA VAL A 68 -17.74 14.01 -5.77
C VAL A 68 -17.12 13.97 -4.37
N LEU A 69 -15.86 14.35 -4.29
CA LEU A 69 -15.14 14.50 -3.03
C LEU A 69 -14.13 15.65 -3.14
N VAL A 70 -13.88 16.35 -2.05
CA VAL A 70 -12.71 17.22 -1.91
C VAL A 70 -11.78 16.62 -0.86
N THR A 71 -10.48 16.66 -1.12
CA THR A 71 -9.48 16.42 -0.07
C THR A 71 -8.79 17.72 0.31
N VAL A 72 -8.59 17.94 1.61
CA VAL A 72 -7.80 19.05 2.15
C VAL A 72 -6.63 18.44 2.90
N ASN A 73 -5.40 18.64 2.42
CA ASN A 73 -4.19 17.99 2.96
C ASN A 73 -4.36 16.46 3.08
N GLY A 74 -4.97 15.83 2.06
CA GLY A 74 -5.26 14.40 2.02
C GLY A 74 -6.53 13.94 2.76
N GLU A 75 -7.09 14.76 3.65
CA GLU A 75 -8.30 14.41 4.40
C GLU A 75 -9.56 14.62 3.56
N ALA A 76 -10.39 13.58 3.47
CA ALA A 76 -11.61 13.57 2.68
C ALA A 76 -12.73 14.40 3.33
N SER A 77 -13.41 15.23 2.54
CA SER A 77 -14.58 16.01 2.94
C SER A 77 -15.72 15.84 1.93
N GLN A 78 -16.94 15.63 2.46
CA GLN A 78 -18.17 15.46 1.67
C GLN A 78 -18.84 16.82 1.45
N PRO A 79 -19.51 17.04 0.29
CA PRO A 79 -20.19 18.30 0.05
C PRO A 79 -21.39 18.44 0.98
N GLU A 80 -21.57 19.64 1.55
CA GLU A 80 -22.76 19.96 2.36
C GLU A 80 -23.97 20.24 1.49
N LYS A 81 -23.75 20.95 0.37
CA LYS A 81 -24.79 21.45 -0.51
C LYS A 81 -24.33 21.41 -1.96
N TRP A 82 -25.29 21.31 -2.85
CA TRP A 82 -25.08 21.51 -4.27
C TRP A 82 -26.32 22.12 -4.92
N TRP A 83 -26.13 22.79 -6.04
CA TRP A 83 -27.22 23.37 -6.83
C TRP A 83 -26.83 23.50 -8.29
N GLN A 84 -27.84 23.57 -9.15
CA GLN A 84 -27.66 23.91 -10.56
C GLN A 84 -27.60 25.43 -10.72
N GLY A 85 -26.53 25.92 -11.35
CA GLY A 85 -26.33 27.32 -11.68
C GLY A 85 -26.83 27.69 -13.08
N PRO A 86 -26.84 28.99 -13.42
CA PRO A 86 -27.10 29.46 -14.77
C PRO A 86 -26.14 28.83 -15.79
N GLY A 87 -26.59 28.67 -17.04
CA GLY A 87 -25.77 28.13 -18.12
C GLY A 87 -25.48 26.63 -18.02
N GLY A 88 -26.26 25.88 -17.22
CA GLY A 88 -26.12 24.42 -17.09
C GLY A 88 -24.95 23.98 -16.20
N THR A 89 -24.41 24.89 -15.39
CA THR A 89 -23.34 24.59 -14.44
C THR A 89 -23.87 23.96 -13.17
N TRP A 90 -22.99 23.27 -12.44
CA TRP A 90 -23.28 22.61 -11.17
C TRP A 90 -22.24 23.06 -10.17
N THR A 91 -22.70 23.53 -9.01
CA THR A 91 -21.84 23.99 -7.93
C THR A 91 -22.05 23.12 -6.71
N TRP A 92 -20.95 22.66 -6.12
CA TRP A 92 -20.91 21.97 -4.84
C TRP A 92 -20.16 22.82 -3.84
N GLN A 93 -20.60 22.78 -2.58
CA GLN A 93 -20.04 23.52 -1.47
C GLN A 93 -19.52 22.57 -0.40
N TRP A 94 -18.29 22.80 0.03
CA TRP A 94 -17.65 22.12 1.16
C TRP A 94 -17.29 23.10 2.26
N PRO A 95 -17.31 22.66 3.54
CA PRO A 95 -16.65 23.39 4.60
C PRO A 95 -15.14 23.29 4.43
N LEU A 96 -14.45 24.42 4.59
CA LEU A 96 -13.00 24.50 4.69
C LEU A 96 -12.60 24.85 6.13
N PRO A 97 -11.80 24.01 6.80
CA PRO A 97 -11.29 24.33 8.13
C PRO A 97 -10.44 25.61 8.09
N ARG A 98 -10.67 26.55 9.03
CA ARG A 98 -9.92 27.83 9.08
C ARG A 98 -8.43 27.61 9.18
N GLU A 99 -8.02 26.64 10.00
CA GLU A 99 -6.62 26.26 10.18
C GLU A 99 -5.98 25.79 8.88
N ALA A 100 -6.71 25.05 8.04
CA ALA A 100 -6.21 24.57 6.76
C ALA A 100 -6.01 25.72 5.78
N VAL A 101 -6.94 26.68 5.75
CA VAL A 101 -6.81 27.89 4.93
C VAL A 101 -5.61 28.74 5.39
N ALA A 102 -5.45 28.95 6.70
CA ALA A 102 -4.35 29.73 7.27
C ALA A 102 -2.97 29.08 7.04
N ALA A 103 -2.90 27.76 7.07
CA ALA A 103 -1.67 27.00 6.82
C ALA A 103 -1.34 26.83 5.33
N GLY A 104 -2.22 27.26 4.42
CA GLY A 104 -1.99 27.18 2.98
C GLY A 104 -2.25 25.80 2.39
N ALA A 105 -3.43 25.23 2.65
CA ALA A 105 -3.81 23.87 2.27
C ALA A 105 -3.62 23.50 0.78
N ASP A 106 -3.29 22.23 0.55
CA ASP A 106 -3.44 21.55 -0.75
C ASP A 106 -4.87 20.99 -0.86
N ILE A 107 -5.61 21.46 -1.86
CA ILE A 107 -7.01 21.11 -2.09
C ILE A 107 -7.13 20.42 -3.44
N SER A 108 -7.66 19.20 -3.44
CA SER A 108 -7.93 18.44 -4.67
C SER A 108 -9.41 18.06 -4.75
N PHE A 109 -10.00 18.26 -5.93
CA PHE A 109 -11.39 17.92 -6.25
C PHE A 109 -11.43 16.65 -7.11
N TYR A 110 -12.26 15.70 -6.70
CA TYR A 110 -12.41 14.40 -7.33
C TYR A 110 -13.85 14.11 -7.76
N HIS A 111 -13.98 13.25 -8.76
CA HIS A 111 -15.25 12.66 -9.20
C HIS A 111 -15.15 11.13 -9.31
N ASP A 112 -16.28 10.48 -9.62
CA ASP A 112 -16.43 9.02 -9.77
C ASP A 112 -16.01 8.19 -8.56
N CYS A 113 -15.99 8.79 -7.36
CA CYS A 113 -15.47 8.19 -6.13
C CYS A 113 -16.13 6.87 -5.69
N HIS A 114 -17.34 6.56 -6.17
CA HIS A 114 -17.99 5.26 -5.96
C HIS A 114 -17.22 4.07 -6.56
N THR A 115 -16.40 4.28 -7.60
CA THR A 115 -15.59 3.24 -8.26
C THR A 115 -14.08 3.47 -8.15
N GLY A 116 -13.66 4.50 -7.42
CA GLY A 116 -12.29 4.98 -7.31
C GLY A 116 -12.22 6.42 -7.79
N CYS A 117 -11.82 7.33 -6.90
CA CYS A 117 -11.80 8.76 -7.18
C CYS A 117 -10.83 9.12 -8.31
N ILE A 118 -11.25 10.00 -9.23
CA ILE A 118 -10.41 10.58 -10.29
C ILE A 118 -10.26 12.07 -10.05
N GLU A 119 -9.03 12.60 -10.07
CA GLU A 119 -8.75 14.02 -9.85
C GLU A 119 -9.26 14.83 -11.04
N ARG A 120 -10.13 15.81 -10.77
CA ARG A 120 -10.70 16.71 -11.76
C ARG A 120 -10.04 18.08 -11.77
N GLY A 121 -9.54 18.52 -10.62
CA GLY A 121 -8.86 19.80 -10.46
C GLY A 121 -8.22 19.93 -9.08
N ARG A 122 -7.25 20.83 -9.00
CA ARG A 122 -6.48 21.11 -7.78
C ARG A 122 -6.33 22.61 -7.61
N ALA A 123 -6.36 23.06 -6.36
CA ALA A 123 -6.04 24.41 -5.95
C ALA A 123 -5.09 24.36 -4.76
N ALA A 124 -4.00 25.11 -4.82
CA ALA A 124 -3.13 25.35 -3.66
C ALA A 124 -3.42 26.75 -3.13
N LEU A 125 -3.75 26.86 -1.84
CA LEU A 125 -3.97 28.16 -1.19
C LEU A 125 -2.66 28.88 -0.82
N SER A 126 -1.52 28.21 -0.99
CA SER A 126 -0.18 28.77 -0.83
C SER A 126 0.79 28.29 -1.93
N ARG A 127 2.00 28.84 -1.95
CA ARG A 127 3.06 28.42 -2.89
C ARG A 127 3.30 26.93 -2.69
N PRO A 128 3.32 26.11 -3.77
CA PRO A 128 3.52 24.67 -3.63
C PRO A 128 4.84 24.42 -2.87
N PRO A 129 4.85 23.49 -1.90
CA PRO A 129 6.06 23.15 -1.18
C PRO A 129 7.14 22.71 -2.18
N THR A 130 8.38 23.12 -1.94
CA THR A 130 9.52 22.61 -2.70
C THR A 130 9.55 21.09 -2.51
N PRO A 131 9.68 20.29 -3.59
CA PRO A 131 9.82 18.84 -3.45
C PRO A 131 10.98 18.55 -2.50
N GLU A 132 10.71 17.88 -1.39
CA GLU A 132 11.79 17.40 -0.53
C GLU A 132 12.66 16.40 -1.30
N PRO A 133 13.99 16.43 -1.11
CA PRO A 133 14.85 15.45 -1.75
C PRO A 133 14.41 14.04 -1.36
N ALA A 134 14.45 13.12 -2.32
CA ALA A 134 14.11 11.73 -2.07
C ALA A 134 14.96 11.19 -0.90
N GLY A 135 14.29 10.67 0.13
CA GLY A 135 14.96 10.16 1.31
C GLY A 135 15.94 9.03 1.00
N LEU A 136 16.92 8.82 1.87
CA LEU A 136 17.89 7.73 1.74
C LEU A 136 17.17 6.38 1.95
N PRO A 137 17.22 5.42 1.00
CA PRO A 137 16.54 4.14 1.15
C PRO A 137 17.02 3.36 2.36
N THR A 138 16.09 2.73 3.08
CA THR A 138 16.36 1.76 4.15
C THR A 138 15.42 0.56 4.02
N LYS A 139 15.78 -0.62 4.54
CA LYS A 139 14.83 -1.74 4.65
C LYS A 139 13.89 -1.57 5.83
N LEU A 140 14.21 -0.72 6.79
CA LEU A 140 13.45 -0.54 8.01
C LEU A 140 12.06 0.10 7.75
N GLY A 141 11.07 -0.29 8.54
CA GLY A 141 9.73 0.30 8.50
C GLY A 141 8.87 -0.14 9.68
N VAL A 142 7.62 0.33 9.68
CA VAL A 142 6.62 0.01 10.72
C VAL A 142 5.25 -0.21 10.07
N ALA A 143 4.37 -0.96 10.73
CA ALA A 143 2.96 -0.91 10.35
C ALA A 143 2.28 0.22 11.14
N PHE A 144 1.42 0.97 10.44
CA PHE A 144 0.72 2.14 10.98
C PHE A 144 1.69 3.16 11.56
N ALA A 145 2.53 3.74 10.68
CA ALA A 145 3.46 4.79 11.05
C ALA A 145 2.78 5.90 11.86
N ASN A 146 3.36 6.27 13.01
CA ASN A 146 2.94 7.45 13.73
C ASN A 146 3.27 8.69 12.88
N PRO A 147 2.30 9.57 12.54
CA PRO A 147 2.55 10.77 11.74
C PRO A 147 3.58 11.74 12.34
N GLU A 148 3.82 11.65 13.65
CA GLU A 148 4.79 12.46 14.40
C GLU A 148 6.20 11.87 14.42
N ARG A 149 6.40 10.64 13.94
CA ARG A 149 7.74 10.01 13.93
C ARG A 149 8.70 10.77 13.03
N ASP A 150 9.90 11.02 13.56
CA ASP A 150 11.02 11.51 12.76
C ASP A 150 11.68 10.34 12.02
N TRP A 151 11.67 10.41 10.70
CA TRP A 151 12.26 9.40 9.82
C TRP A 151 13.72 9.71 9.47
N HIS A 152 14.26 10.82 9.98
CA HIS A 152 15.66 11.23 9.78
C HIS A 152 16.08 11.27 8.30
N GLY A 153 15.15 11.70 7.43
CA GLY A 153 15.37 11.77 5.98
C GLY A 153 15.46 10.40 5.28
N ARG A 154 14.99 9.32 5.90
CA ARG A 154 14.98 7.97 5.32
C ARG A 154 13.70 7.72 4.51
N ALA A 155 13.86 7.07 3.36
CA ALA A 155 12.76 6.48 2.60
C ALA A 155 12.43 5.09 3.17
N ALA A 156 11.84 5.05 4.35
CA ALA A 156 11.46 3.83 5.07
C ALA A 156 10.16 3.20 4.50
N TRP A 157 9.68 2.14 5.15
CA TRP A 157 8.44 1.46 4.79
C TRP A 157 7.32 1.72 5.80
N ASP A 158 6.11 1.82 5.28
CA ASP A 158 4.87 1.82 6.07
C ASP A 158 3.94 0.71 5.56
N VAL A 159 3.27 0.02 6.49
CA VAL A 159 2.27 -1.00 6.17
C VAL A 159 0.92 -0.57 6.73
N GLU A 160 0.00 -0.34 5.82
CA GLU A 160 -1.36 0.10 6.09
C GLU A 160 -2.37 -1.03 5.93
N LEU A 161 -3.59 -0.83 6.43
CA LEU A 161 -4.69 -1.80 6.33
C LEU A 161 -5.99 -1.16 5.87
N THR A 162 -6.73 -1.91 5.06
CA THR A 162 -8.12 -1.62 4.77
C THR A 162 -8.93 -2.90 4.65
N TYR A 163 -10.24 -2.79 4.87
CA TYR A 163 -11.18 -3.89 4.72
C TYR A 163 -12.14 -3.58 3.56
N CYS A 164 -12.43 -4.60 2.75
CA CYS A 164 -13.51 -4.55 1.76
C CYS A 164 -14.86 -4.27 2.45
N ARG A 165 -15.09 -4.92 3.59
CA ARG A 165 -16.23 -4.74 4.49
C ARG A 165 -15.74 -4.30 5.87
N PRO A 166 -15.49 -2.99 6.09
CA PRO A 166 -14.99 -2.49 7.37
C PRO A 166 -16.03 -2.51 8.51
N GLY A 167 -17.30 -2.82 8.21
CA GLY A 167 -18.41 -2.61 9.15
C GLY A 167 -18.59 -1.12 9.44
N ASP A 168 -18.85 -0.78 10.70
CA ASP A 168 -19.06 0.62 11.13
C ASP A 168 -17.75 1.36 11.46
N GLN A 169 -16.59 0.74 11.20
CA GLN A 169 -15.28 1.28 11.55
C GLN A 169 -14.75 2.21 10.46
N ALA A 170 -15.10 3.50 10.54
CA ALA A 170 -14.70 4.53 9.57
C ALA A 170 -13.18 4.58 9.32
N TYR A 171 -12.36 4.29 10.34
CA TYR A 171 -10.90 4.26 10.24
C TYR A 171 -10.37 3.32 9.14
N TRP A 172 -11.09 2.24 8.82
CA TRP A 172 -10.69 1.28 7.80
C TRP A 172 -11.28 1.57 6.41
N SER A 173 -11.99 2.68 6.23
CA SER A 173 -12.53 3.11 4.95
C SER A 173 -11.44 3.48 3.93
N VAL A 174 -11.81 3.53 2.65
CA VAL A 174 -10.91 3.99 1.57
C VAL A 174 -10.51 5.46 1.79
N ASP A 175 -11.41 6.28 2.34
CA ASP A 175 -11.15 7.70 2.58
C ASP A 175 -10.13 7.90 3.70
N SER A 176 -10.27 7.17 4.81
CA SER A 176 -9.27 7.18 5.88
C SER A 176 -7.94 6.55 5.45
N LEU A 177 -7.97 5.48 4.64
CA LEU A 177 -6.76 4.92 4.03
C LEU A 177 -6.04 5.96 3.16
N ALA A 178 -6.76 6.67 2.29
CA ALA A 178 -6.18 7.68 1.41
C ALA A 178 -5.50 8.80 2.20
N ALA A 179 -6.10 9.24 3.31
CA ALA A 179 -5.49 10.23 4.19
C ALA A 179 -4.17 9.72 4.83
N ARG A 180 -4.14 8.46 5.31
CA ARG A 180 -2.92 7.87 5.88
C ARG A 180 -1.82 7.67 4.84
N VAL A 181 -2.18 7.20 3.64
CA VAL A 181 -1.24 7.09 2.50
C VAL A 181 -0.67 8.46 2.14
N TYR A 182 -1.51 9.50 2.08
CA TYR A 182 -1.07 10.87 1.85
C TYR A 182 -0.06 11.33 2.90
N GLN A 183 -0.37 11.14 4.19
CA GLN A 183 0.52 11.51 5.30
C GLN A 183 1.85 10.76 5.25
N ALA A 184 1.83 9.44 5.05
CA ALA A 184 3.03 8.62 4.96
C ALA A 184 3.91 9.00 3.76
N THR A 185 3.31 9.20 2.59
CA THR A 185 4.06 9.58 1.38
C THR A 185 4.61 11.01 1.45
N ALA A 186 3.91 11.93 2.13
CA ALA A 186 4.43 13.26 2.43
C ALA A 186 5.67 13.23 3.34
N ARG A 187 5.86 12.16 4.12
CA ARG A 187 7.08 11.88 4.91
C ARG A 187 8.14 11.09 4.14
N GLY A 188 7.94 10.82 2.85
CA GLY A 188 8.86 10.06 2.02
C GLY A 188 8.80 8.53 2.19
N LEU A 189 7.76 8.01 2.84
CA LEU A 189 7.60 6.57 3.08
C LEU A 189 7.08 5.82 1.84
N ARG A 190 7.53 4.58 1.70
CA ARG A 190 6.96 3.61 0.75
C ARG A 190 5.85 2.84 1.43
N VAL A 191 4.61 3.01 0.94
CA VAL A 191 3.43 2.44 1.60
C VAL A 191 2.99 1.14 0.94
N LEU A 192 2.93 0.07 1.71
CA LEU A 192 2.24 -1.17 1.33
C LEU A 192 0.87 -1.21 1.98
N VAL A 193 -0.16 -1.64 1.26
CA VAL A 193 -1.53 -1.72 1.81
C VAL A 193 -1.98 -3.16 1.88
N ARG A 194 -2.18 -3.68 3.09
CA ARG A 194 -2.86 -4.94 3.33
C ARG A 194 -4.36 -4.77 3.12
N VAL A 195 -4.90 -5.59 2.23
CA VAL A 195 -6.33 -5.60 1.91
C VAL A 195 -6.94 -6.88 2.42
N ALA A 196 -7.80 -6.78 3.44
CA ALA A 196 -8.55 -7.90 4.00
C ALA A 196 -10.03 -7.82 3.62
N TYR A 197 -10.76 -8.93 3.72
CA TYR A 197 -12.17 -8.94 3.37
C TYR A 197 -13.03 -8.25 4.44
N ALA A 198 -12.93 -8.68 5.70
CA ALA A 198 -13.62 -8.08 6.83
C ALA A 198 -12.79 -8.26 8.11
N PRO A 199 -13.07 -7.54 9.21
CA PRO A 199 -12.48 -7.83 10.51
C PRO A 199 -12.65 -9.30 10.89
N GLY A 200 -11.55 -10.00 11.19
CA GLY A 200 -11.54 -11.45 11.48
C GLY A 200 -11.67 -12.37 10.25
N GLN A 201 -11.90 -11.83 9.05
CA GLN A 201 -11.96 -12.59 7.81
C GLN A 201 -10.97 -12.02 6.79
N SER A 202 -9.84 -12.70 6.65
CA SER A 202 -8.72 -12.24 5.82
C SER A 202 -9.09 -12.13 4.34
N LEU A 203 -9.80 -13.12 3.82
CA LEU A 203 -10.19 -13.25 2.41
C LEU A 203 -11.63 -13.76 2.30
N PRO A 204 -12.30 -13.60 1.15
CA PRO A 204 -13.61 -14.20 0.88
C PRO A 204 -13.67 -15.69 1.28
N PRO A 205 -14.73 -16.15 1.99
CA PRO A 205 -14.93 -17.55 2.32
C PRO A 205 -14.75 -18.50 1.13
N MET A 206 -14.24 -19.70 1.39
CA MET A 206 -14.00 -20.68 0.34
C MET A 206 -15.30 -21.06 -0.38
N GLY A 207 -15.30 -20.92 -1.71
CA GLY A 207 -16.46 -21.24 -2.56
C GLY A 207 -17.53 -20.15 -2.62
N ASP A 208 -17.37 -19.04 -1.89
CA ASP A 208 -18.28 -17.90 -1.98
C ASP A 208 -17.86 -16.97 -3.14
N TYR A 209 -18.40 -17.25 -4.33
CA TYR A 209 -18.14 -16.47 -5.53
C TYR A 209 -18.76 -15.05 -5.48
N GLY A 210 -19.77 -14.82 -4.65
CA GLY A 210 -20.35 -13.49 -4.44
C GLY A 210 -19.37 -12.59 -3.68
N ALA A 211 -18.86 -13.10 -2.55
CA ALA A 211 -17.81 -12.44 -1.77
C ALA A 211 -16.51 -12.25 -2.58
N LEU A 212 -16.14 -13.23 -3.42
CA LEU A 212 -15.03 -13.10 -4.35
C LEU A 212 -15.22 -11.93 -5.32
N SER A 213 -16.38 -11.83 -5.96
CA SER A 213 -16.69 -10.76 -6.91
C SER A 213 -16.63 -9.38 -6.24
N GLU A 214 -17.14 -9.27 -5.02
CA GLU A 214 -17.08 -8.03 -4.23
C GLU A 214 -15.64 -7.65 -3.90
N TYR A 215 -14.84 -8.59 -3.40
CA TYR A 215 -13.44 -8.34 -3.06
C TYR A 215 -12.60 -7.96 -4.29
N VAL A 216 -12.81 -8.62 -5.44
CA VAL A 216 -12.15 -8.26 -6.70
C VAL A 216 -12.57 -6.86 -7.17
N GLY A 217 -13.86 -6.52 -7.06
CA GLY A 217 -14.36 -5.17 -7.36
C GLY A 217 -13.75 -4.10 -6.44
N TYR A 218 -13.58 -4.43 -5.17
CA TYR A 218 -12.92 -3.56 -4.20
C TYR A 218 -11.43 -3.35 -4.51
N MET A 219 -10.69 -4.41 -4.85
CA MET A 219 -9.30 -4.31 -5.32
C MET A 219 -9.18 -3.44 -6.58
N GLN A 220 -10.11 -3.58 -7.52
CA GLN A 220 -10.17 -2.74 -8.72
C GLN A 220 -10.43 -1.27 -8.37
N ARG A 221 -11.31 -0.99 -7.40
CA ARG A 221 -11.56 0.36 -6.89
C ARG A 221 -10.31 0.99 -6.29
N LEU A 222 -9.59 0.25 -5.44
CA LEU A 222 -8.33 0.74 -4.85
C LEU A 222 -7.29 1.07 -5.94
N ALA A 223 -7.16 0.20 -6.94
CA ALA A 223 -6.23 0.41 -8.05
C ALA A 223 -6.57 1.65 -8.90
N ARG A 224 -7.86 1.98 -9.05
CA ARG A 224 -8.34 3.14 -9.81
C ARG A 224 -8.27 4.47 -9.02
N ASP A 225 -8.35 4.41 -7.70
CA ASP A 225 -8.43 5.61 -6.86
C ASP A 225 -7.13 6.42 -6.91
N GLU A 226 -7.19 7.62 -7.48
CA GLU A 226 -6.01 8.46 -7.72
C GLU A 226 -5.38 8.99 -6.43
N ARG A 227 -6.13 9.03 -5.33
CA ARG A 227 -5.60 9.37 -4.00
C ARG A 227 -4.64 8.29 -3.48
N LEU A 228 -4.74 7.07 -4.00
CA LEU A 228 -3.89 5.93 -3.65
C LEU A 228 -2.71 5.74 -4.63
N ARG A 229 -2.44 6.71 -5.53
CA ARG A 229 -1.29 6.66 -6.45
C ARG A 229 0.06 6.51 -5.73
N GLY A 230 0.16 6.95 -4.47
CA GLY A 230 1.34 6.80 -3.63
C GLY A 230 1.56 5.39 -3.06
N VAL A 231 0.60 4.47 -3.21
CA VAL A 231 0.75 3.08 -2.74
C VAL A 231 1.79 2.35 -3.59
N TYR A 232 2.79 1.79 -2.93
CA TYR A 232 3.84 1.00 -3.56
C TYR A 232 3.34 -0.37 -4.06
N GLY A 233 2.44 -1.00 -3.30
CA GLY A 233 1.84 -2.29 -3.63
C GLY A 233 0.72 -2.72 -2.67
N TYR A 234 -0.17 -3.57 -3.16
CA TYR A 234 -1.29 -4.13 -2.39
C TYR A 234 -0.99 -5.57 -1.98
N ILE A 235 -1.18 -5.88 -0.70
CA ILE A 235 -1.00 -7.22 -0.11
C ILE A 235 -2.37 -7.88 0.02
N VAL A 236 -2.54 -9.02 -0.66
CA VAL A 236 -3.83 -9.73 -0.72
C VAL A 236 -3.99 -10.65 0.50
N GLY A 237 -4.72 -10.18 1.50
CA GLY A 237 -4.94 -10.88 2.76
C GLY A 237 -3.68 -10.99 3.64
N SER A 238 -3.83 -11.69 4.77
CA SER A 238 -2.76 -12.01 5.74
C SER A 238 -3.23 -13.10 6.70
N GLY A 239 -2.35 -14.05 7.00
CA GLY A 239 -2.59 -15.10 8.00
C GLY A 239 -3.83 -15.97 7.75
N TYR A 240 -4.28 -16.05 6.50
CA TYR A 240 -5.50 -16.76 6.08
C TYR A 240 -5.46 -18.28 6.31
N ASN A 241 -4.27 -18.84 6.59
CA ASN A 241 -4.10 -20.23 7.01
C ASN A 241 -4.55 -20.49 8.47
N ALA A 242 -4.72 -19.45 9.30
CA ALA A 242 -5.23 -19.58 10.65
C ALA A 242 -6.77 -19.50 10.68
N LEU A 243 -7.43 -20.32 11.50
CA LEU A 243 -8.89 -20.33 11.62
C LEU A 243 -9.46 -19.03 12.20
N ASP A 244 -8.68 -18.36 13.06
CA ASP A 244 -9.05 -17.04 13.61
C ASP A 244 -9.10 -15.92 12.56
N ALA A 245 -8.56 -16.17 11.36
CA ALA A 245 -8.62 -15.29 10.21
C ALA A 245 -9.73 -15.71 9.22
N ASN A 246 -10.60 -16.64 9.61
CA ASN A 246 -11.69 -17.21 8.84
C ASN A 246 -13.04 -17.18 9.59
N THR A 247 -13.30 -16.11 10.37
CA THR A 247 -14.43 -16.06 11.32
C THR A 247 -15.82 -16.05 10.68
N LEU A 248 -15.97 -15.57 9.43
CA LEU A 248 -17.27 -15.52 8.75
C LEU A 248 -17.73 -16.90 8.25
N ALA A 249 -16.79 -17.81 8.01
CA ALA A 249 -17.09 -19.17 7.60
C ALA A 249 -16.06 -20.18 8.15
N PRO A 250 -16.09 -20.48 9.47
CA PRO A 250 -15.07 -21.33 10.11
C PRO A 250 -14.99 -22.74 9.53
N GLY A 251 -16.11 -23.29 9.02
CA GLY A 251 -16.16 -24.60 8.35
C GLY A 251 -15.73 -24.58 6.88
N GLN A 252 -15.41 -23.41 6.33
CA GLN A 252 -14.98 -23.18 4.95
C GLN A 252 -13.76 -22.25 4.92
N ALA A 253 -12.76 -22.59 5.75
CA ALA A 253 -11.52 -21.86 5.83
C ALA A 253 -10.83 -21.76 4.45
N VAL A 254 -10.15 -20.64 4.22
CA VAL A 254 -9.46 -20.37 2.96
C VAL A 254 -8.25 -21.29 2.84
N GLY A 255 -8.32 -22.22 1.88
CA GLY A 255 -7.21 -23.11 1.52
C GLY A 255 -6.32 -22.55 0.40
N PRO A 256 -5.16 -23.18 0.13
CA PRO A 256 -4.17 -22.68 -0.85
C PRO A 256 -4.71 -22.52 -2.27
N ALA A 257 -5.51 -23.49 -2.74
CA ALA A 257 -6.13 -23.46 -4.06
C ALA A 257 -7.14 -22.31 -4.21
N TRP A 258 -7.95 -22.06 -3.17
CA TRP A 258 -8.91 -20.96 -3.17
C TRP A 258 -8.22 -19.60 -3.16
N TYR A 259 -7.13 -19.46 -2.40
CA TYR A 259 -6.29 -18.26 -2.45
C TYR A 259 -5.78 -18.02 -3.87
N ALA A 260 -5.16 -19.02 -4.51
CA ALA A 260 -4.61 -18.87 -5.85
C ALA A 260 -5.71 -18.58 -6.89
N ARG A 261 -6.90 -19.19 -6.73
CA ARG A 261 -8.08 -18.91 -7.54
C ARG A 261 -8.49 -17.44 -7.47
N LEU A 262 -8.53 -16.88 -6.26
CA LEU A 262 -8.83 -15.46 -6.05
C LEU A 262 -7.72 -14.57 -6.61
N PHE A 263 -6.46 -14.94 -6.40
CA PHE A 263 -5.30 -14.12 -6.71
C PHE A 263 -5.07 -14.00 -8.23
N ASN A 264 -4.84 -15.12 -8.92
CA ASN A 264 -4.53 -15.16 -10.35
C ASN A 264 -5.44 -16.10 -11.17
N GLY A 265 -6.54 -16.59 -10.60
CA GLY A 265 -7.50 -17.41 -11.35
C GLY A 265 -7.09 -18.88 -11.53
N TYR A 266 -6.20 -19.39 -10.68
CA TYR A 266 -5.88 -20.83 -10.64
C TYR A 266 -7.15 -21.70 -10.60
N GLY A 267 -7.11 -22.83 -11.30
CA GLY A 267 -8.22 -23.79 -11.39
C GLY A 267 -9.33 -23.41 -12.39
N GLU A 268 -9.28 -22.24 -13.02
CA GLU A 268 -10.25 -21.81 -14.01
C GLU A 268 -9.69 -21.82 -15.44
N ALA A 269 -10.58 -21.69 -16.43
CA ALA A 269 -10.18 -21.43 -17.80
C ALA A 269 -9.30 -20.17 -17.89
N PRO A 270 -8.14 -20.18 -18.59
CA PRO A 270 -7.22 -19.04 -18.62
C PRO A 270 -7.84 -17.70 -19.03
N ALA A 271 -8.89 -17.72 -19.86
CA ALA A 271 -9.62 -16.52 -20.30
C ALA A 271 -10.47 -15.85 -19.19
N ARG A 272 -10.73 -16.53 -18.06
CA ARG A 272 -11.44 -15.95 -16.91
C ARG A 272 -10.61 -14.86 -16.27
N THR A 273 -11.19 -13.67 -16.10
CA THR A 273 -10.50 -12.48 -15.57
C THR A 273 -11.02 -11.99 -14.22
N ASP A 274 -11.89 -12.77 -13.57
CA ASP A 274 -12.43 -12.51 -12.23
C ASP A 274 -11.43 -12.96 -11.15
N ASN A 275 -10.28 -12.31 -11.14
CA ASN A 275 -9.21 -12.47 -10.16
C ASN A 275 -8.52 -11.12 -9.90
N VAL A 276 -7.84 -11.03 -8.77
CA VAL A 276 -7.24 -9.78 -8.29
C VAL A 276 -6.20 -9.24 -9.26
N VAL A 277 -5.26 -10.07 -9.72
CA VAL A 277 -4.16 -9.62 -10.60
C VAL A 277 -4.72 -8.96 -11.85
N GLN A 278 -5.65 -9.61 -12.56
CA GLN A 278 -6.18 -9.05 -13.81
C GLN A 278 -7.09 -7.84 -13.59
N ALA A 279 -7.86 -7.81 -12.50
CA ALA A 279 -8.71 -6.67 -12.17
C ALA A 279 -7.88 -5.41 -11.84
N VAL A 280 -6.85 -5.58 -10.98
CA VAL A 280 -5.93 -4.50 -10.62
C VAL A 280 -5.17 -4.01 -11.85
N ARG A 281 -4.58 -4.90 -12.65
CA ARG A 281 -3.80 -4.50 -13.84
C ARG A 281 -4.62 -3.79 -14.89
N ARG A 282 -5.90 -4.14 -15.04
CA ARG A 282 -6.81 -3.44 -15.96
C ARG A 282 -7.10 -2.02 -15.49
N ALA A 283 -7.21 -1.80 -14.18
CA ALA A 283 -7.44 -0.47 -13.60
C ALA A 283 -6.17 0.37 -13.52
N ASN A 284 -5.05 -0.25 -13.14
CA ASN A 284 -3.75 0.41 -13.00
C ASN A 284 -2.63 -0.60 -13.32
N PRO A 285 -2.00 -0.52 -14.50
CA PRO A 285 -0.95 -1.46 -14.89
C PRO A 285 0.34 -1.29 -14.09
N GLN A 286 0.51 -0.19 -13.34
CA GLN A 286 1.71 0.06 -12.52
C GLN A 286 1.56 -0.44 -11.07
N ALA A 287 0.35 -0.72 -10.61
CA ALA A 287 0.11 -1.21 -9.26
C ALA A 287 0.70 -2.62 -9.07
N ARG A 288 1.44 -2.82 -7.98
CA ARG A 288 1.97 -4.13 -7.59
C ARG A 288 0.93 -4.90 -6.77
N VAL A 289 0.81 -6.19 -7.04
CA VAL A 289 -0.05 -7.12 -6.30
C VAL A 289 0.83 -8.18 -5.66
N LEU A 290 0.88 -8.15 -4.34
CA LEU A 290 1.71 -9.02 -3.51
C LEU A 290 0.88 -10.13 -2.88
N VAL A 291 1.44 -11.34 -2.83
CA VAL A 291 0.86 -12.43 -2.05
C VAL A 291 0.92 -12.05 -0.57
N GLY A 292 -0.20 -12.21 0.13
CA GLY A 292 -0.30 -11.98 1.57
C GLY A 292 0.44 -13.05 2.39
N PRO A 293 0.94 -12.70 3.59
CA PRO A 293 1.76 -13.61 4.36
C PRO A 293 0.95 -14.80 4.89
N VAL A 294 1.53 -15.99 4.82
CA VAL A 294 1.11 -17.16 5.60
C VAL A 294 1.61 -16.96 7.03
N ARG A 295 0.76 -17.21 8.03
CA ARG A 295 1.14 -17.11 9.45
C ARG A 295 2.01 -18.32 9.81
N PRO A 296 3.24 -18.11 10.31
CA PRO A 296 4.11 -19.21 10.72
C PRO A 296 3.56 -19.93 11.96
N TRP A 297 3.94 -21.20 12.11
CA TRP A 297 3.71 -22.04 13.30
C TRP A 297 2.23 -22.31 13.66
N VAL A 298 1.33 -22.09 12.71
CA VAL A 298 -0.08 -22.42 12.86
C VAL A 298 -0.33 -23.85 12.37
N ALA A 299 -0.99 -24.65 13.20
CA ALA A 299 -1.32 -26.06 12.89
C ALA A 299 -2.76 -26.26 12.38
N ASP A 300 -3.51 -25.17 12.21
CA ASP A 300 -4.94 -25.20 11.88
C ASP A 300 -5.25 -25.78 10.49
N GLN A 301 -4.34 -25.61 9.53
CA GLN A 301 -4.49 -26.06 8.14
C GLN A 301 -3.15 -26.57 7.59
N GLY A 302 -3.22 -27.56 6.71
CA GLY A 302 -2.06 -28.26 6.12
C GLY A 302 -1.82 -29.62 6.77
N GLU A 303 -0.89 -30.38 6.20
CA GLU A 303 -0.53 -31.71 6.68
C GLU A 303 0.89 -31.77 7.28
N GLY A 304 1.15 -32.82 8.05
CA GLY A 304 2.49 -33.14 8.54
C GLY A 304 2.97 -32.33 9.76
N ALA A 305 4.29 -32.33 9.94
CA ALA A 305 4.96 -31.81 11.13
C ALA A 305 5.06 -30.27 11.17
N ALA A 306 4.93 -29.62 10.01
CA ALA A 306 4.93 -28.16 9.88
C ALA A 306 3.82 -27.70 8.92
N PRO A 307 2.53 -27.76 9.34
CA PRO A 307 1.39 -27.53 8.43
C PRO A 307 1.40 -26.19 7.71
N TRP A 308 1.91 -25.12 8.32
CA TRP A 308 2.05 -23.81 7.69
C TRP A 308 3.04 -23.80 6.51
N LEU A 309 4.09 -24.64 6.54
CA LEU A 309 5.02 -24.78 5.42
C LEU A 309 4.37 -25.53 4.27
N ASP A 310 3.66 -26.61 4.57
CA ASP A 310 2.89 -27.38 3.58
C ASP A 310 1.83 -26.50 2.88
N TYR A 311 1.09 -25.71 3.68
CA TYR A 311 0.17 -24.71 3.16
C TYR A 311 0.86 -23.76 2.16
N MET A 312 2.00 -23.18 2.55
CA MET A 312 2.75 -22.24 1.70
C MET A 312 3.28 -22.93 0.44
N GLN A 313 3.75 -24.17 0.54
CA GLN A 313 4.22 -24.96 -0.60
C GLN A 313 3.09 -25.20 -1.61
N CYS A 314 1.92 -25.64 -1.15
CA CYS A 314 0.74 -25.83 -1.98
C CYS A 314 0.26 -24.51 -2.60
N LEU A 315 0.34 -23.41 -1.86
CA LEU A 315 -0.04 -22.09 -2.35
C LEU A 315 0.86 -21.63 -3.49
N VAL A 316 2.18 -21.67 -3.31
CA VAL A 316 3.12 -21.20 -4.34
C VAL A 316 3.05 -22.11 -5.58
N ALA A 317 2.87 -23.43 -5.39
CA ALA A 317 2.62 -24.36 -6.50
C ALA A 317 1.39 -23.95 -7.33
N ALA A 318 0.25 -23.68 -6.67
CA ALA A 318 -0.98 -23.29 -7.34
C ALA A 318 -0.86 -21.93 -8.04
N LEU A 319 -0.17 -20.97 -7.42
CA LEU A 319 0.13 -19.67 -8.05
C LEU A 319 0.97 -19.85 -9.31
N ASP A 320 2.01 -20.68 -9.26
CA ASP A 320 2.88 -20.96 -10.41
C ASP A 320 2.13 -21.66 -11.55
N GLU A 321 1.31 -22.65 -11.23
CA GLU A 321 0.48 -23.33 -12.21
C GLU A 321 -0.50 -22.36 -12.89
N GLY A 322 -1.20 -21.53 -12.11
CA GLY A 322 -2.12 -20.52 -12.64
C GLY A 322 -1.42 -19.50 -13.55
N ALA A 323 -0.23 -19.05 -13.16
CA ALA A 323 0.58 -18.13 -13.95
C ALA A 323 1.06 -18.77 -15.27
N ARG A 324 1.56 -20.02 -15.23
CA ARG A 324 1.99 -20.76 -16.42
C ARG A 324 0.83 -21.06 -17.37
N ALA A 325 -0.34 -21.45 -16.85
CA ALA A 325 -1.52 -21.70 -17.65
C ALA A 325 -1.99 -20.44 -18.40
N LYS A 326 -1.96 -19.27 -17.74
CA LYS A 326 -2.27 -17.98 -18.37
C LYS A 326 -1.21 -17.57 -19.39
N ALA A 327 0.07 -17.74 -19.08
CA ALA A 327 1.15 -17.45 -20.03
C ALA A 327 1.05 -18.32 -21.30
N ALA A 328 0.73 -19.62 -21.16
CA ALA A 328 0.50 -20.52 -22.29
C ALA A 328 -0.70 -20.11 -23.16
N ALA A 329 -1.68 -19.41 -22.56
CA ALA A 329 -2.81 -18.82 -23.27
C ALA A 329 -2.54 -17.39 -23.80
N GLY A 330 -1.29 -16.90 -23.75
CA GLY A 330 -0.91 -15.57 -24.22
C GLY A 330 -1.26 -14.42 -23.27
N ILE A 331 -1.65 -14.71 -22.03
CA ILE A 331 -1.97 -13.71 -21.01
C ILE A 331 -0.73 -13.48 -20.16
N ALA A 332 -0.06 -12.35 -20.40
CA ALA A 332 1.14 -11.96 -19.67
C ALA A 332 0.81 -11.42 -18.26
N LEU A 333 1.84 -11.34 -17.40
CA LEU A 333 1.80 -10.68 -16.09
C LEU A 333 0.73 -11.23 -15.13
N ALA A 334 0.50 -12.55 -15.17
CA ALA A 334 -0.42 -13.25 -14.26
C ALA A 334 0.25 -13.77 -12.97
N ALA A 335 1.58 -13.69 -12.87
CA ALA A 335 2.33 -14.03 -11.67
C ALA A 335 2.23 -12.89 -10.63
N PRO A 336 2.47 -13.17 -9.34
CA PRO A 336 2.62 -12.13 -8.32
C PRO A 336 3.77 -11.17 -8.62
N ASP A 337 3.71 -9.96 -8.07
CA ASP A 337 4.83 -9.00 -8.09
C ASP A 337 5.85 -9.25 -6.96
N GLY A 338 5.46 -10.04 -5.96
CA GLY A 338 6.26 -10.29 -4.77
C GLY A 338 5.43 -10.91 -3.65
N PHE A 339 6.08 -11.09 -2.51
CA PHE A 339 5.50 -11.76 -1.34
C PHE A 339 5.65 -10.90 -0.10
N ALA A 340 4.54 -10.66 0.59
CA ALA A 340 4.58 -10.21 1.98
C ALA A 340 4.80 -11.43 2.88
N LEU A 341 5.67 -11.28 3.88
CA LEU A 341 6.08 -12.32 4.82
C LEU A 341 5.85 -11.86 6.27
N GLN A 342 5.52 -12.82 7.13
CA GLN A 342 5.60 -12.66 8.58
C GLN A 342 6.83 -13.41 9.08
N ALA A 343 7.65 -12.72 9.87
CA ALA A 343 8.86 -13.26 10.46
C ALA A 343 9.02 -12.76 11.90
N PRO A 344 8.18 -13.22 12.84
CA PRO A 344 8.37 -12.97 14.26
C PRO A 344 9.61 -13.71 14.79
N GLY A 345 10.24 -13.15 15.82
CA GLY A 345 11.34 -13.74 16.57
C GLY A 345 10.87 -14.58 17.74
N ARG A 346 11.79 -15.39 18.27
CA ARG A 346 11.60 -16.18 19.48
C ARG A 346 12.80 -16.07 20.43
N PRO A 347 12.99 -14.90 21.06
CA PRO A 347 14.16 -14.66 21.91
C PRO A 347 14.23 -15.58 23.14
N GLU A 348 13.13 -16.24 23.50
CA GLU A 348 13.04 -17.14 24.66
C GLU A 348 12.99 -18.63 24.25
N ALA A 349 13.18 -18.93 22.96
CA ALA A 349 13.14 -20.30 22.45
C ALA A 349 14.22 -21.18 23.11
N PRO A 350 13.87 -22.40 23.57
CA PRO A 350 14.85 -23.33 24.13
C PRO A 350 15.92 -23.74 23.11
N GLU A 351 15.61 -23.67 21.81
CA GLU A 351 16.55 -23.94 20.72
C GLU A 351 17.76 -22.99 20.69
N LEU A 352 17.71 -21.85 21.37
CA LEU A 352 18.88 -20.95 21.50
C LEU A 352 20.01 -21.59 22.30
N ALA A 353 19.74 -22.62 23.11
CA ALA A 353 20.76 -23.42 23.81
C ALA A 353 21.81 -22.59 24.57
N GLY A 354 21.38 -21.52 25.25
CA GLY A 354 22.25 -20.63 26.03
C GLY A 354 22.93 -19.52 25.24
N ARG A 355 22.66 -19.39 23.93
CA ARG A 355 23.06 -18.21 23.14
C ARG A 355 22.32 -16.95 23.61
N PRO A 356 22.90 -15.76 23.44
CA PRO A 356 22.21 -14.51 23.75
C PRO A 356 20.92 -14.37 22.95
N ALA A 357 19.82 -14.06 23.63
CA ALA A 357 18.51 -13.91 23.01
C ALA A 357 18.45 -12.81 21.92
N ALA A 358 19.29 -11.78 22.02
CA ALA A 358 19.43 -10.74 21.00
C ALA A 358 20.06 -11.25 19.69
N GLU A 359 20.78 -12.39 19.71
CA GLU A 359 21.39 -13.01 18.52
C GLU A 359 20.44 -13.98 17.80
N GLU A 360 19.20 -14.13 18.29
CA GLU A 360 18.20 -15.02 17.69
C GLU A 360 17.98 -14.78 16.19
N PRO A 361 17.88 -13.54 15.68
CA PRO A 361 17.71 -13.30 14.25
C PRO A 361 18.83 -13.84 13.37
N ALA A 362 20.04 -13.96 13.94
CA ALA A 362 21.22 -14.47 13.27
C ALA A 362 21.46 -15.98 13.53
N THR A 363 20.56 -16.65 14.26
CA THR A 363 20.70 -18.05 14.67
C THR A 363 19.63 -18.91 13.99
N ASP A 364 20.03 -20.06 13.46
CA ASP A 364 19.06 -21.04 12.97
C ASP A 364 18.42 -21.77 14.15
N LEU A 365 17.13 -21.53 14.36
CA LEU A 365 16.33 -22.19 15.38
C LEU A 365 15.56 -23.35 14.76
N LYS A 366 16.25 -24.44 14.42
CA LYS A 366 15.58 -25.60 13.81
C LYS A 366 14.88 -26.45 14.87
N ARG A 367 13.58 -26.71 14.69
CA ARG A 367 12.79 -27.53 15.61
C ARG A 367 12.60 -28.94 15.06
N ALA A 368 13.08 -29.94 15.81
CA ALA A 368 13.04 -31.35 15.38
C ALA A 368 11.60 -31.87 15.21
N ALA A 369 10.68 -31.45 16.09
CA ALA A 369 9.25 -31.78 15.99
C ALA A 369 8.61 -31.27 14.69
N TRP A 370 9.24 -30.31 14.02
CA TRP A 370 8.83 -29.72 12.75
C TRP A 370 9.76 -30.12 11.60
N GLN A 371 10.42 -31.29 11.72
CA GLN A 371 11.36 -31.83 10.73
C GLN A 371 12.47 -30.84 10.33
N GLY A 372 12.91 -30.00 11.27
CA GLY A 372 13.97 -29.02 11.01
C GLY A 372 13.49 -27.75 10.30
N ALA A 373 12.19 -27.44 10.34
CA ALA A 373 11.69 -26.10 10.04
C ALA A 373 12.24 -25.06 11.03
N GLN A 374 12.37 -23.81 10.58
CA GLN A 374 12.75 -22.68 11.42
C GLN A 374 11.61 -22.33 12.40
N ALA A 375 12.00 -22.19 13.65
CA ALA A 375 11.17 -21.74 14.75
C ALA A 375 11.45 -20.31 15.16
N GLY A 376 12.35 -19.59 14.48
CA GLY A 376 12.70 -18.21 14.80
C GLY A 376 12.43 -17.24 13.65
N PHE A 377 12.97 -16.03 13.78
CA PHE A 377 12.95 -14.96 12.78
C PHE A 377 13.32 -15.47 11.39
N ARG A 378 14.31 -16.36 11.30
CA ARG A 378 14.76 -16.97 10.04
C ARG A 378 13.74 -17.88 9.35
N VAL A 379 12.52 -18.03 9.85
CA VAL A 379 11.39 -18.62 9.11
C VAL A 379 11.20 -17.99 7.74
N TYR A 380 11.58 -16.73 7.56
CA TYR A 380 11.60 -16.10 6.24
C TYR A 380 12.46 -16.86 5.22
N ARG A 381 13.55 -17.53 5.63
CA ARG A 381 14.39 -18.33 4.72
C ARG A 381 13.67 -19.58 4.21
N ASP A 382 12.85 -20.22 5.06
CA ASP A 382 12.02 -21.35 4.63
C ASP A 382 10.96 -20.86 3.62
N TRP A 383 10.40 -19.65 3.84
CA TRP A 383 9.51 -19.01 2.86
C TRP A 383 10.21 -18.73 1.52
N LEU A 384 11.41 -18.14 1.55
CA LEU A 384 12.18 -17.86 0.34
C LEU A 384 12.54 -19.14 -0.42
N ALA A 385 12.88 -20.23 0.29
CA ALA A 385 13.16 -21.51 -0.34
C ALA A 385 11.95 -22.03 -1.13
N ILE A 386 10.74 -21.94 -0.57
CA ILE A 386 9.50 -22.33 -1.25
C ILE A 386 9.22 -21.39 -2.43
N ILE A 387 9.31 -20.08 -2.24
CA ILE A 387 9.08 -19.08 -3.30
C ILE A 387 10.04 -19.32 -4.48
N ASN A 388 11.29 -19.65 -4.20
CA ASN A 388 12.33 -19.84 -5.22
C ASN A 388 12.31 -21.21 -5.91
N ALA A 389 11.52 -22.15 -5.41
CA ALA A 389 11.39 -23.48 -6.01
C ALA A 389 10.68 -23.45 -7.37
N TYR A 390 9.81 -22.46 -7.63
CA TYR A 390 8.96 -22.43 -8.82
C TYR A 390 9.40 -21.38 -9.85
N PRO A 391 9.30 -21.67 -11.17
CA PRO A 391 9.80 -20.78 -12.23
C PRO A 391 9.20 -19.37 -12.23
N THR A 392 7.90 -19.24 -11.98
CA THR A 392 7.22 -17.94 -12.09
C THR A 392 7.34 -17.07 -10.83
N THR A 393 7.82 -17.63 -9.72
CA THR A 393 7.95 -16.94 -8.44
C THR A 393 9.40 -16.77 -7.99
N ARG A 394 10.35 -17.45 -8.64
CA ARG A 394 11.77 -17.39 -8.30
C ARG A 394 12.35 -15.99 -8.42
N GLY A 395 13.02 -15.55 -7.36
CA GLY A 395 13.69 -14.25 -7.30
C GLY A 395 12.74 -13.07 -7.15
N LEU A 396 11.43 -13.28 -7.01
CA LEU A 396 10.50 -12.20 -6.74
C LEU A 396 10.82 -11.53 -5.40
N PRO A 397 10.64 -10.21 -5.27
CA PRO A 397 10.94 -9.49 -4.05
C PRO A 397 10.05 -9.97 -2.89
N ALA A 398 10.66 -10.05 -1.72
CA ALA A 398 9.98 -10.37 -0.47
C ALA A 398 9.99 -9.17 0.48
N TYR A 399 8.92 -8.99 1.23
CA TYR A 399 8.74 -7.89 2.16
C TYR A 399 8.35 -8.50 3.51
N ILE A 400 9.19 -8.38 4.54
CA ILE A 400 8.75 -8.75 5.89
C ILE A 400 7.88 -7.60 6.38
N THR A 401 6.56 -7.75 6.21
CA THR A 401 5.56 -6.71 6.48
C THR A 401 5.07 -6.73 7.93
N SER A 402 5.59 -7.65 8.74
CA SER A 402 5.38 -7.71 10.17
C SER A 402 6.44 -8.58 10.82
N THR A 403 7.14 -8.00 11.78
CA THR A 403 8.05 -8.64 12.72
C THR A 403 7.85 -8.07 14.12
N ASN A 404 8.12 -8.88 15.13
CA ASN A 404 8.18 -8.54 16.55
C ASN A 404 8.76 -9.78 17.27
N THR A 405 8.83 -9.79 18.60
CA THR A 405 9.31 -10.93 19.38
C THR A 405 8.19 -11.82 19.93
N TYR A 406 6.96 -11.71 19.43
CA TYR A 406 5.82 -12.49 19.91
C TYR A 406 5.69 -13.82 19.16
N ALA A 407 5.59 -14.92 19.92
CA ALA A 407 5.19 -16.23 19.42
C ALA A 407 3.93 -16.71 20.16
N PRO A 408 2.94 -17.30 19.48
CA PRO A 408 1.68 -17.71 20.10
C PRO A 408 1.84 -18.72 21.26
N ASP A 409 2.81 -19.62 21.18
CA ASP A 409 3.08 -20.63 22.20
C ASP A 409 3.81 -20.08 23.44
N ASP A 410 4.57 -18.99 23.29
CA ASP A 410 5.21 -18.30 24.41
C ASP A 410 4.24 -17.31 25.09
N GLY A 411 3.35 -16.68 24.31
CA GLY A 411 2.31 -15.77 24.79
C GLY A 411 2.82 -14.40 25.30
N ALA A 412 4.14 -14.23 25.46
CA ALA A 412 4.76 -13.00 25.93
C ALA A 412 4.81 -11.94 24.80
N PRO A 413 4.19 -10.76 24.96
CA PRO A 413 4.31 -9.67 24.00
C PRO A 413 5.71 -9.01 24.05
N PRO A 414 6.08 -8.21 23.04
CA PRO A 414 7.37 -7.53 22.99
C PRO A 414 7.68 -6.67 24.22
N ALA A 415 6.66 -6.10 24.87
CA ALA A 415 6.83 -5.35 26.11
C ALA A 415 7.47 -6.18 27.25
N GLN A 416 7.41 -7.51 27.17
CA GLN A 416 7.92 -8.44 28.18
C GLN A 416 9.16 -9.20 27.70
N ASN A 417 9.23 -9.58 26.42
CA ASN A 417 10.28 -10.48 25.93
C ASN A 417 11.26 -9.86 24.93
N TYR A 418 11.08 -8.59 24.54
CA TYR A 418 12.06 -7.91 23.70
C TYR A 418 13.44 -7.88 24.38
N ARG A 419 14.49 -7.93 23.56
CA ARG A 419 15.88 -7.88 24.02
C ARG A 419 16.62 -6.85 23.18
N ARG A 420 17.21 -5.84 23.85
CA ARG A 420 18.05 -4.85 23.18
C ARG A 420 19.10 -5.51 22.28
N GLY A 421 19.23 -5.01 21.06
CA GLY A 421 20.11 -5.56 20.03
C GLY A 421 19.41 -6.52 19.07
N TRP A 422 18.21 -7.03 19.42
CA TRP A 422 17.47 -7.97 18.59
C TRP A 422 17.07 -7.33 17.25
N LEU A 423 16.54 -6.09 17.25
CA LEU A 423 16.15 -5.43 16.00
C LEU A 423 17.36 -5.10 15.12
N SER A 424 18.50 -4.72 15.72
CA SER A 424 19.76 -4.51 15.00
C SER A 424 20.24 -5.80 14.33
N ALA A 425 20.16 -6.93 15.04
CA ALA A 425 20.51 -8.24 14.49
C ALA A 425 19.56 -8.65 13.36
N ALA A 426 18.26 -8.42 13.52
CA ALA A 426 17.26 -8.68 12.49
C ALA A 426 17.49 -7.81 11.24
N LEU A 427 17.80 -6.53 11.42
CA LEU A 427 18.10 -5.63 10.30
C LEU A 427 19.37 -6.07 9.56
N ALA A 428 20.45 -6.36 10.27
CA ALA A 428 21.71 -6.84 9.67
C ALA A 428 21.50 -8.15 8.90
N GLU A 429 20.72 -9.08 9.46
CA GLU A 429 20.35 -10.35 8.82
C GLU A 429 19.60 -10.12 7.49
N VAL A 430 18.60 -9.23 7.46
CA VAL A 430 17.85 -8.97 6.22
C VAL A 430 18.62 -8.11 5.23
N GLU A 431 19.52 -7.23 5.67
CA GLU A 431 20.38 -6.43 4.79
C GLU A 431 21.32 -7.32 3.98
N ALA A 432 21.78 -8.43 4.59
CA ALA A 432 22.58 -9.45 3.92
C ALA A 432 21.79 -10.30 2.90
N GLU A 433 20.45 -10.26 2.92
CA GLU A 433 19.58 -10.99 1.98
C GLU A 433 19.02 -10.05 0.90
N PRO A 434 19.52 -10.09 -0.36
CA PRO A 434 19.09 -9.17 -1.41
C PRO A 434 17.62 -9.31 -1.82
N GLN A 435 17.01 -10.50 -1.65
CA GLN A 435 15.61 -10.70 -2.04
C GLN A 435 14.63 -9.97 -1.10
N VAL A 436 15.01 -9.80 0.18
CA VAL A 436 14.19 -9.09 1.18
C VAL A 436 14.36 -7.58 1.02
N GLN A 437 13.27 -6.86 0.77
CA GLN A 437 13.26 -5.42 0.51
C GLN A 437 12.85 -4.57 1.72
N ALA A 438 12.17 -5.19 2.69
CA ALA A 438 11.59 -4.51 3.84
C ALA A 438 11.63 -5.40 5.10
N LEU A 439 11.84 -4.75 6.25
CA LEU A 439 11.70 -5.29 7.60
C LEU A 439 10.85 -4.32 8.41
N VAL A 440 9.60 -4.71 8.63
CA VAL A 440 8.56 -3.86 9.21
C VAL A 440 8.21 -4.32 10.62
N TRP A 441 8.43 -3.45 11.61
CA TRP A 441 7.96 -3.69 12.97
C TRP A 441 6.42 -3.68 13.02
N PHE A 442 5.83 -4.61 13.76
CA PHE A 442 4.40 -4.91 13.72
C PHE A 442 3.48 -3.71 14.03
N LEU A 443 3.87 -2.77 14.89
CA LEU A 443 3.03 -1.62 15.20
C LEU A 443 3.85 -0.44 15.69
N ASP A 444 3.63 0.73 15.10
CA ASP A 444 4.15 1.99 15.63
C ASP A 444 3.08 2.83 16.31
N GLY A 445 2.14 3.41 15.55
CA GLY A 445 1.10 4.28 16.06
C GLY A 445 -0.04 3.53 16.77
N PRO A 446 -0.84 4.23 17.59
CA PRO A 446 -2.02 3.63 18.23
C PRO A 446 -3.15 3.40 17.21
N LEU A 447 -3.83 2.26 17.31
CA LEU A 447 -4.97 1.90 16.45
C LEU A 447 -6.34 2.31 17.02
N GLY A 448 -6.37 3.26 17.95
CA GLY A 448 -7.58 3.78 18.59
C GLY A 448 -8.05 3.01 19.83
N ASP A 449 -7.56 1.79 20.05
CA ASP A 449 -7.74 1.02 21.31
C ASP A 449 -6.39 0.73 22.00
N THR A 450 -6.46 0.03 23.15
CA THR A 450 -5.29 -0.35 23.95
C THR A 450 -4.87 -1.81 23.78
N GLN A 451 -5.56 -2.59 22.93
CA GLN A 451 -5.33 -4.03 22.78
C GLN A 451 -3.88 -4.32 22.35
N TRP A 452 -3.33 -3.44 21.51
CA TRP A 452 -2.02 -3.63 20.90
C TRP A 452 -0.93 -2.73 21.49
N ASP A 453 -1.21 -2.05 22.62
CA ASP A 453 -0.25 -1.11 23.22
C ASP A 453 1.08 -1.79 23.59
N ALA A 454 1.05 -3.07 23.97
CA ALA A 454 2.25 -3.86 24.29
C ALA A 454 3.16 -4.17 23.09
N PHE A 455 2.78 -3.75 21.88
CA PHE A 455 3.53 -3.91 20.64
C PHE A 455 3.96 -2.56 20.02
N SER A 456 3.35 -1.45 20.44
CA SER A 456 3.49 -0.15 19.80
C SER A 456 4.80 0.55 20.19
N LEU A 457 5.64 0.86 19.19
CA LEU A 457 6.86 1.66 19.39
C LEU A 457 6.54 3.06 19.95
N SER A 458 5.42 3.67 19.56
CA SER A 458 5.02 4.99 20.07
C SER A 458 4.50 4.94 21.52
N ARG A 459 3.90 3.83 21.96
CA ARG A 459 3.44 3.66 23.36
C ARG A 459 4.59 3.39 24.34
N ARG A 460 5.70 2.82 23.86
CA ARG A 460 6.94 2.60 24.63
C ARG A 460 6.71 1.83 25.95
N LEU A 461 5.84 0.82 25.93
CA LEU A 461 5.55 0.00 27.12
C LEU A 461 6.64 -1.06 27.37
N GLY A 462 7.13 -1.14 28.60
CA GLY A 462 8.12 -2.15 29.01
C GLY A 462 9.35 -2.17 28.09
N HIS A 463 9.77 -3.35 27.67
CA HIS A 463 10.92 -3.50 26.76
C HIS A 463 10.68 -2.97 25.33
N VAL A 464 9.44 -2.59 24.97
CA VAL A 464 9.20 -1.88 23.69
C VAL A 464 9.82 -0.48 23.71
N ALA A 465 10.03 0.13 24.89
CA ALA A 465 10.81 1.37 24.96
C ALA A 465 12.24 1.19 24.41
N GLU A 466 12.88 0.05 24.73
CA GLU A 466 14.20 -0.29 24.20
C GLU A 466 14.16 -0.56 22.70
N ALA A 467 13.10 -1.23 22.21
CA ALA A 467 12.89 -1.45 20.79
C ALA A 467 12.72 -0.13 20.02
N ALA A 468 11.98 0.83 20.61
CA ALA A 468 11.77 2.15 20.02
C ALA A 468 13.07 2.96 19.95
N ASP A 469 13.86 2.98 21.03
CA ASP A 469 15.17 3.65 21.04
C ASP A 469 16.14 3.04 20.04
N GLU A 470 16.12 1.71 19.92
CA GLU A 470 16.92 1.00 18.93
C GLU A 470 16.47 1.28 17.50
N PHE A 471 15.15 1.30 17.24
CA PHE A 471 14.59 1.65 15.94
C PHE A 471 15.02 3.05 15.50
N ASP A 472 14.92 4.05 16.39
CA ASP A 472 15.34 5.42 16.10
C ASP A 472 16.85 5.51 15.85
N ALA A 473 17.67 4.81 16.64
CA ALA A 473 19.11 4.74 16.42
C ALA A 473 19.48 4.09 15.07
N LEU A 474 18.70 3.11 14.60
CA LEU A 474 18.89 2.47 13.29
C LEU A 474 18.52 3.40 12.13
N LEU A 475 17.49 4.24 12.27
CA LEU A 475 17.14 5.24 11.25
C LEU A 475 18.22 6.31 11.05
N GLN A 476 19.03 6.57 12.07
CA GLN A 476 20.12 7.57 12.01
C GLN A 476 21.39 7.06 11.31
N ARG A 477 21.57 5.74 11.15
CA ARG A 477 22.68 5.13 10.39
C ARG A 477 22.46 5.33 8.91
#